data_AF-A0A2U1VPY4-F1
#
_entry.id   AF-A0A2U1VPY4-F1
#
_cell.length_a   1.000
_cell.length_b   1.000
_cell.length_c   1.000
_cell.angle_alpha   90.00
_cell.angle_beta   90.00
_cell.angle_gamma   90.00
#
_symmetry.space_group_name_H-M   'P 1'
#
loop_
_entity.id
_entity.type
_entity.pdbx_description
1 polymer ?
#
loop_
_entity_poly.entity_id
_entity_poly.type
_entity_poly.pdbx_seq_one_letter_code
_entity_poly.pdbx_strand_id
1 'polypeptide(L)'
;MTPHELVAVLEKHERWLKNKQGGSRANLTMANLEGANLSGVDLTSGKLSGANLTHSDLSNANLSHADLFAAHLTKSDMSGTNLYRADLRGAHLRGAKLKRAILKEADLRGGALLYGGNSGGGKGKGVDFVRSDLSGSDLDDAMMSNANLSGADLTDVSMNGADCEGALLTGATLLRAQMKTCNLTRADLRGCNLSGVNLNGAVLRDANLTGAVLAGANLRNADLQGAKLEGADLAGADTTGANMARSAENFSLHIQEALGNHYTWINTNGAMGARADLNGADLAHIDLHGVNLSGASLKGAQLPGAKMRDSLLIMCEISEADLRDADFTGAILDGANLRGSDFSGARLDGAGIGWVDIKGPDGKPTGRLWAANLIGCKFVNASLVRANLRGANLAGCDFSGADLTGAILTDANIRDAKFTGANLTGASLPPAPDPDD
;
A
#
# COMPACT_ATOMS: atom_id res chain seq x y z
N MET A 1 32.78 26.28 20.93
CA MET A 1 33.63 25.48 21.84
C MET A 1 34.97 25.31 21.17
N THR A 2 36.08 25.40 21.89
CA THR A 2 37.41 25.16 21.32
C THR A 2 37.71 23.66 21.25
N PRO A 3 38.64 23.20 20.38
CA PRO A 3 39.04 21.80 20.32
C PRO A 3 39.53 21.24 21.67
N HIS A 4 40.26 22.04 22.45
CA HIS A 4 40.76 21.64 23.77
C HIS A 4 39.62 21.44 24.78
N GLU A 5 38.61 22.31 24.78
CA GLU A 5 37.42 22.14 25.61
C GLU A 5 36.64 20.87 25.22
N LEU A 6 36.51 20.60 23.92
CA LEU A 6 35.84 19.41 23.41
C LEU A 6 36.54 18.13 23.89
N VAL A 7 37.87 18.03 23.73
CA VAL A 7 38.65 16.89 24.21
C VAL A 7 38.45 16.68 25.71
N ALA A 8 38.51 17.75 26.51
CA ALA A 8 38.30 17.66 27.95
C ALA A 8 36.88 17.17 28.32
N VAL A 9 35.85 17.53 27.55
CA VAL A 9 34.49 17.00 27.73
C VAL A 9 34.44 15.51 27.37
N LEU A 10 35.06 15.10 26.26
CA LEU A 10 35.10 13.71 25.81
C LEU A 10 35.84 12.80 26.80
N GLU A 11 36.99 13.23 27.33
CA GLU A 11 37.75 12.48 28.34
C GLU A 11 36.94 12.28 29.63
N LYS A 12 36.24 13.32 30.10
CA LYS A 12 35.36 13.21 31.26
C LYS A 12 34.19 12.28 30.98
N HIS A 13 33.66 12.28 29.76
CA HIS A 13 32.59 11.38 29.37
C HIS A 13 33.03 9.93 29.28
N GLU A 14 34.20 9.66 28.73
CA GLU A 14 34.79 8.31 28.69
C GLU A 14 35.01 7.77 30.10
N ARG A 15 35.50 8.60 31.03
CA ARG A 15 35.61 8.24 32.45
C ARG A 15 34.25 7.93 33.07
N TRP A 16 33.22 8.69 32.71
CA TRP A 16 31.85 8.46 33.17
C TRP A 16 31.30 7.12 32.70
N LEU A 17 31.47 6.79 31.41
CA LEU A 17 31.07 5.49 30.84
C LEU A 17 31.77 4.31 31.57
N LYS A 18 33.02 4.52 32.00
CA LYS A 18 33.83 3.51 32.72
C LYS A 18 33.65 3.55 34.23
N ASN A 19 32.69 4.31 34.77
CA ASN A 19 32.45 4.50 36.21
C ASN A 19 33.72 4.93 36.99
N LYS A 20 34.59 5.73 36.38
CA LYS A 20 35.82 6.24 37.00
C LYS A 20 35.57 7.58 37.69
N GLN A 21 36.26 7.81 38.81
CA GLN A 21 36.22 9.07 39.56
C GLN A 21 36.51 10.28 38.63
N GLY A 22 35.82 11.40 38.84
CA GLY A 22 36.00 12.62 38.04
C GLY A 22 35.40 12.55 36.62
N GLY A 23 34.70 11.46 36.26
CA GLY A 23 33.92 11.39 35.03
C GLY A 23 32.59 12.13 35.13
N SER A 24 32.16 12.73 34.02
CA SER A 24 30.84 13.35 33.88
C SER A 24 30.26 13.11 32.49
N ARG A 25 28.94 12.87 32.39
CA ARG A 25 28.20 12.79 31.13
C ARG A 25 28.48 14.02 30.24
N ALA A 26 28.74 13.82 28.95
CA ALA A 26 29.02 14.90 28.02
C ALA A 26 27.83 15.88 27.97
N ASN A 27 28.12 17.17 28.14
CA ASN A 27 27.17 18.25 27.94
C ASN A 27 27.71 19.21 26.88
N LEU A 28 27.15 19.07 25.69
CA LEU A 28 27.45 19.82 24.46
C LEU A 28 26.21 20.61 24.01
N THR A 29 25.24 20.82 24.91
CA THR A 29 24.02 21.60 24.64
C THR A 29 24.38 22.96 24.06
N MET A 30 23.79 23.30 22.90
CA MET A 30 24.05 24.53 22.15
C MET A 30 25.52 24.78 21.75
N ALA A 31 26.39 23.76 21.84
CA ALA A 31 27.79 23.90 21.49
C ALA A 31 27.94 24.08 19.97
N ASN A 32 28.81 25.00 19.55
CA ASN A 32 29.26 25.04 18.16
C ASN A 32 30.39 24.02 17.95
N LEU A 33 30.09 22.99 17.16
CA LEU A 33 30.92 21.85 16.77
C LEU A 33 30.93 21.67 15.23
N GLU A 34 30.68 22.76 14.50
CA GLU A 34 30.67 22.74 13.04
C GLU A 34 32.00 22.22 12.48
N GLY A 35 31.93 21.26 11.56
CA GLY A 35 33.10 20.63 10.96
C GLY A 35 33.97 19.82 11.93
N ALA A 36 33.52 19.57 13.16
CA ALA A 36 34.30 18.79 14.12
C ALA A 36 34.47 17.35 13.65
N ASN A 37 35.65 16.77 13.91
CA ASN A 37 35.87 15.33 13.77
C ASN A 37 35.52 14.64 15.09
N LEU A 38 34.42 13.90 15.06
CA LEU A 38 33.85 13.07 16.12
C LEU A 38 33.68 11.63 15.61
N SER A 39 34.47 11.20 14.63
CA SER A 39 34.42 9.83 14.11
C SER A 39 34.76 8.83 15.23
N GLY A 40 33.93 7.80 15.38
CA GLY A 40 34.12 6.70 16.35
C GLY A 40 34.00 7.09 17.82
N VAL A 41 33.65 8.34 18.16
CA VAL A 41 33.53 8.74 19.57
C VAL A 41 32.36 8.04 20.24
N ASP A 42 32.52 7.68 21.50
CA ASP A 42 31.41 7.22 22.34
C ASP A 42 30.80 8.40 23.09
N LEU A 43 29.66 8.87 22.59
CA LEU A 43 28.79 9.89 23.17
C LEU A 43 27.46 9.25 23.61
N THR A 44 27.48 8.01 24.08
CA THR A 44 26.29 7.32 24.59
C THR A 44 25.64 8.17 25.68
N SER A 45 24.33 8.42 25.51
CA SER A 45 23.59 9.34 26.36
C SER A 45 24.18 10.76 26.37
N GLY A 46 24.93 11.25 25.39
CA GLY A 46 25.38 12.65 25.39
C GLY A 46 24.21 13.65 25.43
N LYS A 47 24.43 14.86 25.95
CA LYS A 47 23.48 15.98 25.80
C LYS A 47 23.97 16.91 24.72
N LEU A 48 23.29 16.93 23.58
CA LEU A 48 23.61 17.71 22.38
C LEU A 48 22.41 18.52 21.87
N SER A 49 21.39 18.74 22.70
CA SER A 49 20.26 19.61 22.42
C SER A 49 20.71 20.93 21.79
N GLY A 50 20.25 21.23 20.57
CA GLY A 50 20.56 22.45 19.83
C GLY A 50 22.03 22.64 19.44
N ALA A 51 22.88 21.62 19.55
CA ALA A 51 24.28 21.71 19.13
C ALA A 51 24.38 21.92 17.62
N ASN A 52 25.36 22.74 17.18
CA ASN A 52 25.69 22.88 15.77
C ASN A 52 26.74 21.84 15.39
N LEU A 53 26.32 20.79 14.69
CA LEU A 53 27.11 19.69 14.14
C LEU A 53 27.08 19.72 12.60
N THR A 54 26.77 20.87 12.01
CA THR A 54 26.78 21.04 10.55
C THR A 54 28.15 20.66 10.01
N HIS A 55 28.20 19.90 8.91
CA HIS A 55 29.46 19.44 8.30
C HIS A 55 30.40 18.61 9.18
N SER A 56 29.99 18.18 10.38
CA SER A 56 30.85 17.35 11.25
C SER A 56 30.99 15.92 10.71
N ASP A 57 32.11 15.28 11.04
CA ASP A 57 32.28 13.83 10.87
C ASP A 57 31.90 13.12 12.16
N LEU A 58 30.79 12.38 12.13
CA LEU A 58 30.25 11.53 13.19
C LEU A 58 30.26 10.05 12.77
N SER A 59 31.00 9.71 11.71
CA SER A 59 31.03 8.36 11.16
C SER A 59 31.40 7.35 12.24
N ASN A 60 30.63 6.26 12.35
CA ASN A 60 30.79 5.21 13.35
C ASN A 60 30.75 5.67 14.83
N ALA A 61 30.36 6.91 15.13
CA ALA A 61 30.18 7.37 16.50
C ALA A 61 29.03 6.62 17.18
N ASN A 62 29.11 6.48 18.50
CA ASN A 62 28.01 5.96 19.31
C ASN A 62 27.27 7.12 19.99
N LEU A 63 26.07 7.42 19.50
CA LEU A 63 25.13 8.41 20.01
C LEU A 63 23.86 7.74 20.54
N SER A 64 23.92 6.45 20.91
CA SER A 64 22.76 5.74 21.45
C SER A 64 22.25 6.45 22.71
N HIS A 65 20.94 6.61 22.81
CA HIS A 65 20.26 7.34 23.89
C HIS A 65 20.66 8.83 24.03
N ALA A 66 21.38 9.41 23.07
CA ALA A 66 21.76 10.81 23.10
C ALA A 66 20.54 11.71 22.91
N ASP A 67 20.60 12.88 23.53
CA ASP A 67 19.66 13.97 23.30
C ASP A 67 20.21 14.89 22.21
N LEU A 68 19.62 14.82 21.02
CA LEU A 68 19.93 15.63 19.83
C LEU A 68 18.73 16.49 19.44
N PHE A 69 17.85 16.81 20.41
CA PHE A 69 16.69 17.65 20.18
C PHE A 69 17.09 18.98 19.53
N ALA A 70 16.49 19.30 18.38
CA ALA A 70 16.79 20.48 17.57
C ALA A 70 18.27 20.67 17.19
N ALA A 71 19.10 19.61 17.19
CA ALA A 71 20.49 19.69 16.75
C ALA A 71 20.60 19.97 15.24
N HIS A 72 21.61 20.75 14.85
CA HIS A 72 21.89 21.01 13.43
C HIS A 72 22.91 20.00 12.92
N LEU A 73 22.48 19.09 12.05
CA LEU A 73 23.27 17.99 11.48
C LEU A 73 23.32 18.09 9.95
N THR A 74 23.10 19.28 9.41
CA THR A 74 23.03 19.49 7.95
C THR A 74 24.36 19.10 7.32
N LYS A 75 24.31 18.22 6.32
CA LYS A 75 25.50 17.73 5.58
C LYS A 75 26.61 17.13 6.46
N SER A 76 26.28 16.63 7.66
CA SER A 76 27.22 15.86 8.46
C SER A 76 27.41 14.46 7.86
N ASP A 77 28.56 13.84 8.14
CA ASP A 77 28.77 12.43 7.87
C ASP A 77 28.41 11.63 9.12
N MET A 78 27.33 10.87 9.07
CA MET A 78 26.82 10.00 10.14
C MET A 78 26.76 8.54 9.66
N SER A 79 27.63 8.19 8.70
CA SER A 79 27.67 6.83 8.15
C SER A 79 28.03 5.83 9.25
N GLY A 80 27.20 4.81 9.44
CA GLY A 80 27.40 3.80 10.48
C GLY A 80 27.25 4.29 11.93
N THR A 81 26.79 5.52 12.16
CA THR A 81 26.57 6.05 13.51
C THR A 81 25.48 5.24 14.23
N ASN A 82 25.69 4.94 15.51
CA ASN A 82 24.67 4.34 16.36
C ASN A 82 23.81 5.43 17.01
N LEU A 83 22.57 5.57 16.57
CA LEU A 83 21.53 6.49 17.07
C LEU A 83 20.38 5.71 17.75
N TYR A 84 20.63 4.47 18.19
CA TYR A 84 19.62 3.65 18.87
C TYR A 84 18.97 4.43 20.02
N ARG A 85 17.64 4.60 19.96
CA ARG A 85 16.85 5.37 20.93
C ARG A 85 17.33 6.81 21.18
N ALA A 86 18.01 7.43 20.21
CA ALA A 86 18.35 8.85 20.29
C ALA A 86 17.09 9.72 20.11
N ASP A 87 17.07 10.87 20.77
CA ASP A 87 16.04 11.90 20.58
C ASP A 87 16.53 12.90 19.54
N LEU A 88 15.98 12.81 18.33
CA LEU A 88 16.29 13.67 17.18
C LEU A 88 15.11 14.59 16.85
N ARG A 89 14.20 14.83 17.80
CA ARG A 89 13.00 15.63 17.50
C ARG A 89 13.38 17.04 17.06
N GLY A 90 12.86 17.47 15.92
CA GLY A 90 13.17 18.77 15.32
C GLY A 90 14.60 18.93 14.82
N ALA A 91 15.37 17.85 14.67
CA ALA A 91 16.74 17.93 14.17
C ALA A 91 16.80 18.30 12.67
N HIS A 92 17.86 19.02 12.28
CA HIS A 92 18.08 19.44 10.88
C HIS A 92 19.13 18.54 10.21
N LEU A 93 18.69 17.53 9.47
CA LEU A 93 19.50 16.48 8.83
C LEU A 93 19.58 16.63 7.30
N ARG A 94 19.22 17.79 6.76
CA ARG A 94 19.22 18.02 5.30
C ARG A 94 20.56 17.64 4.66
N GLY A 95 20.53 16.73 3.71
CA GLY A 95 21.71 16.22 3.01
C GLY A 95 22.75 15.52 3.88
N ALA A 96 22.39 15.10 5.10
CA ALA A 96 23.27 14.29 5.96
C ALA A 96 23.47 12.90 5.35
N LYS A 97 24.64 12.30 5.60
CA LYS A 97 24.93 10.91 5.21
C LYS A 97 24.65 10.01 6.40
N LEU A 98 23.67 9.14 6.31
CA LEU A 98 23.24 8.20 7.33
C LEU A 98 23.29 6.75 6.82
N LYS A 99 24.07 6.50 5.75
CA LYS A 99 24.22 5.17 5.18
C LYS A 99 24.63 4.18 6.27
N ARG A 100 23.87 3.08 6.40
CA ARG A 100 24.07 2.04 7.43
C ARG A 100 24.00 2.55 8.89
N ALA A 101 23.45 3.73 9.15
CA ALA A 101 23.23 4.21 10.51
C ALA A 101 22.21 3.33 11.25
N ILE A 102 22.34 3.23 12.57
CA ILE A 102 21.40 2.48 13.43
C ILE A 102 20.46 3.49 14.09
N LEU A 103 19.26 3.62 13.57
CA LEU A 103 18.20 4.52 14.04
C LEU A 103 17.05 3.76 14.71
N LYS A 104 17.26 2.49 15.06
CA LYS A 104 16.24 1.65 15.72
C LYS A 104 15.67 2.37 16.94
N GLU A 105 14.34 2.49 16.97
CA GLU A 105 13.58 3.15 18.05
C GLU A 105 13.97 4.62 18.31
N ALA A 106 14.65 5.30 17.37
CA ALA A 106 14.94 6.73 17.47
C ALA A 106 13.68 7.58 17.25
N ASP A 107 13.63 8.77 17.85
CA ASP A 107 12.52 9.71 17.71
C ASP A 107 12.92 10.89 16.82
N LEU A 108 12.40 10.92 15.59
CA LEU A 108 12.63 11.96 14.58
C LEU A 108 11.36 12.79 14.32
N ARG A 109 10.38 12.81 15.23
CA ARG A 109 9.19 13.66 15.08
C ARG A 109 9.52 15.15 15.12
N GLY A 110 8.55 15.99 14.76
CA GLY A 110 8.65 17.41 15.10
C GLY A 110 8.77 17.65 16.62
N GLY A 111 9.54 18.67 16.99
CA GLY A 111 9.70 19.18 18.34
C GLY A 111 8.97 20.52 18.54
N ALA A 112 8.57 20.82 19.78
CA ALA A 112 8.02 22.12 20.14
C ALA A 112 9.06 22.95 20.90
N LEU A 113 9.36 24.15 20.39
CA LEU A 113 10.22 25.14 21.05
C LEU A 113 9.35 26.22 21.69
N LEU A 114 9.59 26.47 22.98
CA LEU A 114 9.00 27.58 23.73
C LEU A 114 9.94 28.77 23.68
N TYR A 115 9.55 29.87 23.03
CA TYR A 115 10.30 31.12 23.10
C TYR A 115 9.71 32.04 24.16
N GLY A 116 10.53 32.36 25.18
CA GLY A 116 10.27 33.41 26.14
C GLY A 116 10.62 34.76 25.53
N GLY A 117 9.62 35.64 25.35
CA GLY A 117 9.83 36.97 24.80
C GLY A 117 10.83 37.78 25.64
N ASN A 118 12.03 38.01 25.07
CA ASN A 118 12.95 39.04 25.54
C ASN A 118 13.63 39.80 24.38
N SER A 119 12.96 39.85 23.22
CA SER A 119 13.28 40.83 22.17
C SER A 119 12.34 42.02 22.38
N GLY A 120 12.90 43.22 22.58
CA GLY A 120 12.20 44.46 22.94
C GLY A 120 11.17 44.94 21.92
N GLY A 121 10.05 44.22 21.77
CA GLY A 121 9.01 44.49 20.80
C GLY A 121 7.87 43.48 20.84
N GLY A 122 7.11 43.46 21.94
CA GLY A 122 5.65 43.21 21.92
C GLY A 122 5.06 41.97 21.23
N LYS A 123 5.77 40.83 21.09
CA LYS A 123 5.14 39.56 20.68
C LYS A 123 5.18 38.55 21.83
N GLY A 124 4.00 38.08 22.22
CA GLY A 124 3.78 37.18 23.36
C GLY A 124 4.48 35.83 23.26
N LYS A 125 4.40 35.03 24.33
CA LYS A 125 4.92 33.65 24.37
C LYS A 125 4.30 32.84 23.23
N GLY A 126 5.11 32.41 22.27
CA GLY A 126 4.71 31.54 21.16
C GLY A 126 5.33 30.15 21.31
N VAL A 127 4.65 29.15 20.75
CA VAL A 127 5.22 27.81 20.52
C VAL A 127 5.57 27.74 19.05
N ASP A 128 6.84 27.48 18.73
CA ASP A 128 7.26 27.13 17.37
C ASP A 128 7.38 25.61 17.26
N PHE A 129 6.77 25.03 16.22
CA PHE A 129 6.85 23.60 15.96
C PHE A 129 7.88 23.36 14.87
N VAL A 130 9.05 22.86 15.27
CA VAL A 130 10.14 22.55 14.34
C VAL A 130 9.97 21.10 13.90
N ARG A 131 9.73 20.89 12.61
CA ARG A 131 9.74 19.54 12.02
C ARG A 131 11.19 19.07 11.89
N SER A 132 11.41 17.77 12.04
CA SER A 132 12.69 17.19 11.61
C SER A 132 12.77 17.24 10.09
N ASP A 133 13.86 17.79 9.58
CA ASP A 133 14.13 17.93 8.15
C ASP A 133 15.22 16.94 7.74
N LEU A 134 14.83 15.86 7.04
CA LEU A 134 15.73 14.85 6.49
C LEU A 134 15.84 14.99 4.96
N SER A 135 15.43 16.11 4.39
CA SER A 135 15.35 16.26 2.94
C SER A 135 16.71 16.03 2.26
N GLY A 136 16.72 15.23 1.19
CA GLY A 136 17.93 14.88 0.44
C GLY A 136 19.00 14.11 1.23
N SER A 137 18.70 13.58 2.41
CA SER A 137 19.65 12.74 3.16
C SER A 137 19.81 11.35 2.53
N ASP A 138 20.94 10.71 2.79
CA ASP A 138 21.25 9.34 2.36
C ASP A 138 21.10 8.37 3.54
N LEU A 139 20.01 7.63 3.58
CA LEU A 139 19.66 6.61 4.56
C LEU A 139 19.72 5.20 3.95
N ASP A 140 20.47 5.02 2.86
CA ASP A 140 20.62 3.69 2.24
C ASP A 140 21.15 2.67 3.27
N ASP A 141 20.56 1.48 3.26
CA ASP A 141 20.89 0.38 4.18
C ASP A 141 20.79 0.73 5.69
N ALA A 142 20.14 1.83 6.06
CA ALA A 142 19.98 2.22 7.47
C ALA A 142 19.01 1.28 8.21
N MET A 143 19.27 1.07 9.50
CA MET A 143 18.40 0.27 10.37
C MET A 143 17.47 1.18 11.16
N MET A 144 16.22 1.31 10.70
CA MET A 144 15.21 2.25 11.22
C MET A 144 13.99 1.53 11.82
N SER A 145 14.13 0.25 12.18
CA SER A 145 13.00 -0.51 12.74
C SER A 145 12.44 0.15 14.00
N ASN A 146 11.11 0.30 14.03
CA ASN A 146 10.35 0.99 15.07
C ASN A 146 10.76 2.46 15.34
N ALA A 147 11.50 3.11 14.43
CA ALA A 147 11.79 4.53 14.53
C ALA A 147 10.52 5.37 14.33
N ASN A 148 10.47 6.54 14.94
CA ASN A 148 9.33 7.45 14.81
C ASN A 148 9.68 8.66 13.93
N LEU A 149 9.19 8.66 12.70
CA LEU A 149 9.36 9.73 11.71
C LEU A 149 8.03 10.46 11.43
N SER A 150 7.06 10.38 12.34
CA SER A 150 5.74 10.96 12.13
C SER A 150 5.84 12.47 11.87
N GLY A 151 5.30 12.92 10.74
CA GLY A 151 5.32 14.32 10.29
C GLY A 151 6.70 14.86 9.88
N ALA A 152 7.73 14.02 9.76
CA ALA A 152 9.05 14.43 9.27
C ALA A 152 9.01 14.74 7.77
N ASP A 153 9.93 15.61 7.33
CA ASP A 153 10.17 15.86 5.90
C ASP A 153 11.27 14.93 5.38
N LEU A 154 10.88 14.00 4.52
CA LEU A 154 11.72 13.01 3.85
C LEU A 154 11.75 13.24 2.33
N THR A 155 11.48 14.47 1.89
CA THR A 155 11.52 14.83 0.47
C THR A 155 12.90 14.56 -0.13
N ASP A 156 12.94 13.91 -1.31
CA ASP A 156 14.18 13.54 -2.01
C ASP A 156 15.16 12.66 -1.22
N VAL A 157 14.72 12.00 -0.14
CA VAL A 157 15.56 11.08 0.64
C VAL A 157 15.90 9.80 -0.16
N SER A 158 17.08 9.24 0.06
CA SER A 158 17.41 7.88 -0.36
C SER A 158 17.33 6.93 0.83
N MET A 159 16.52 5.88 0.72
CA MET A 159 16.34 4.81 1.72
C MET A 159 16.34 3.44 1.03
N ASN A 160 17.19 3.27 0.00
CA ASN A 160 17.25 2.00 -0.72
C ASN A 160 17.81 0.91 0.21
N GLY A 161 17.13 -0.23 0.27
CA GLY A 161 17.52 -1.34 1.14
C GLY A 161 17.41 -1.05 2.64
N ALA A 162 16.86 0.10 3.05
CA ALA A 162 16.71 0.44 4.46
C ALA A 162 15.69 -0.49 5.14
N ASP A 163 15.94 -0.80 6.41
CA ASP A 163 15.01 -1.56 7.26
C ASP A 163 14.13 -0.62 8.08
N CYS A 164 12.91 -0.40 7.61
CA CYS A 164 11.90 0.44 8.26
C CYS A 164 10.77 -0.41 8.88
N GLU A 165 11.05 -1.67 9.27
CA GLU A 165 10.04 -2.55 9.88
C GLU A 165 9.38 -1.88 11.10
N GLY A 166 8.05 -1.78 11.10
CA GLY A 166 7.28 -1.19 12.19
C GLY A 166 7.53 0.30 12.43
N ALA A 167 8.22 0.99 11.51
CA ALA A 167 8.46 2.42 11.64
C ALA A 167 7.14 3.22 11.59
N LEU A 168 7.08 4.32 12.34
CA LEU A 168 5.94 5.22 12.36
C LEU A 168 6.22 6.40 11.44
N LEU A 169 5.53 6.47 10.30
CA LEU A 169 5.69 7.53 9.30
C LEU A 169 4.42 8.36 9.13
N THR A 170 3.39 8.21 9.98
CA THR A 170 2.10 8.90 9.83
C THR A 170 2.27 10.39 9.50
N GLY A 171 1.70 10.82 8.38
CA GLY A 171 1.76 12.21 7.90
C GLY A 171 3.14 12.71 7.47
N ALA A 172 4.15 11.85 7.32
CA ALA A 172 5.44 12.22 6.77
C ALA A 172 5.32 12.56 5.27
N THR A 173 6.22 13.43 4.79
CA THR A 173 6.30 13.79 3.37
C THR A 173 7.45 13.02 2.73
N LEU A 174 7.16 12.11 1.80
CA LEU A 174 8.16 11.27 1.11
C LEU A 174 8.27 11.60 -0.38
N LEU A 175 7.88 12.80 -0.80
CA LEU A 175 7.83 13.19 -2.20
C LEU A 175 9.17 12.90 -2.92
N ARG A 176 9.12 12.15 -4.03
CA ARG A 176 10.29 11.72 -4.84
C ARG A 176 11.36 10.89 -4.10
N ALA A 177 11.05 10.37 -2.91
CA ALA A 177 11.96 9.48 -2.20
C ALA A 177 12.33 8.24 -3.02
N GLN A 178 13.57 7.78 -2.86
CA GLN A 178 14.05 6.51 -3.43
C GLN A 178 14.03 5.43 -2.35
N MET A 179 13.17 4.43 -2.50
CA MET A 179 12.91 3.40 -1.48
C MET A 179 12.93 1.99 -2.09
N LYS A 180 13.82 1.76 -3.07
CA LYS A 180 13.94 0.45 -3.72
C LYS A 180 14.31 -0.60 -2.69
N THR A 181 13.66 -1.76 -2.77
CA THR A 181 13.90 -2.92 -1.90
C THR A 181 13.91 -2.60 -0.40
N CYS A 182 13.27 -1.50 0.02
CA CYS A 182 13.13 -1.13 1.43
C CYS A 182 12.15 -2.07 2.13
N ASN A 183 12.46 -2.43 3.39
CA ASN A 183 11.53 -3.18 4.24
C ASN A 183 10.63 -2.20 5.00
N LEU A 184 9.36 -2.14 4.61
CA LEU A 184 8.28 -1.37 5.24
C LEU A 184 7.24 -2.30 5.90
N THR A 185 7.62 -3.54 6.21
CA THR A 185 6.73 -4.51 6.87
C THR A 185 6.16 -3.91 8.14
N ARG A 186 4.83 -3.93 8.31
CA ARG A 186 4.09 -3.35 9.45
C ARG A 186 4.31 -1.84 9.68
N ALA A 187 4.88 -1.10 8.74
CA ALA A 187 5.08 0.34 8.89
C ALA A 187 3.73 1.10 8.88
N ASP A 188 3.63 2.19 9.63
CA ASP A 188 2.47 3.08 9.62
C ASP A 188 2.71 4.26 8.68
N LEU A 189 2.13 4.19 7.48
CA LEU A 189 2.24 5.18 6.41
C LEU A 189 0.94 5.96 6.20
N ARG A 190 0.05 5.99 7.22
CA ARG A 190 -1.26 6.65 7.10
C ARG A 190 -1.13 8.12 6.70
N GLY A 191 -1.89 8.53 5.69
CA GLY A 191 -1.92 9.91 5.20
C GLY A 191 -0.59 10.42 4.65
N CYS A 192 0.38 9.55 4.37
CA CYS A 192 1.65 9.98 3.79
C CYS A 192 1.47 10.43 2.34
N ASN A 193 2.28 11.41 1.93
CA ASN A 193 2.43 11.71 0.52
C ASN A 193 3.61 10.92 -0.06
N LEU A 194 3.28 9.88 -0.84
CA LEU A 194 4.18 8.98 -1.55
C LEU A 194 4.13 9.21 -3.08
N SER A 195 3.71 10.41 -3.53
CA SER A 195 3.58 10.72 -4.95
C SER A 195 4.93 10.59 -5.67
N GLY A 196 4.97 9.83 -6.76
CA GLY A 196 6.18 9.60 -7.56
C GLY A 196 7.31 8.87 -6.83
N VAL A 197 7.05 8.24 -5.68
CA VAL A 197 8.05 7.50 -4.92
C VAL A 197 8.44 6.22 -5.65
N ASN A 198 9.72 5.85 -5.54
CA ASN A 198 10.23 4.61 -6.09
C ASN A 198 10.24 3.49 -5.04
N LEU A 199 9.20 2.65 -5.04
CA LEU A 199 9.01 1.49 -4.18
C LEU A 199 9.28 0.16 -4.91
N ASN A 200 10.07 0.18 -5.99
CA ASN A 200 10.37 -1.02 -6.77
C ASN A 200 11.00 -2.11 -5.88
N GLY A 201 10.36 -3.28 -5.81
CA GLY A 201 10.81 -4.41 -4.99
C GLY A 201 10.69 -4.19 -3.48
N ALA A 202 10.05 -3.11 -3.02
CA ALA A 202 9.86 -2.86 -1.59
C ALA A 202 8.93 -3.90 -0.95
N VAL A 203 9.16 -4.19 0.33
CA VAL A 203 8.34 -5.12 1.12
C VAL A 203 7.41 -4.32 2.02
N LEU A 204 6.13 -4.26 1.69
CA LEU A 204 5.06 -3.50 2.34
C LEU A 204 4.06 -4.41 3.07
N ARG A 205 4.49 -5.62 3.46
CA ARG A 205 3.60 -6.60 4.10
C ARG A 205 2.98 -6.05 5.36
N ASP A 206 1.66 -6.18 5.50
CA ASP A 206 0.88 -5.67 6.64
C ASP A 206 1.08 -4.17 6.94
N ALA A 207 1.61 -3.39 5.99
CA ALA A 207 1.81 -1.95 6.15
C ALA A 207 0.46 -1.22 6.14
N ASN A 208 0.37 -0.12 6.88
CA ASN A 208 -0.83 0.70 6.89
C ASN A 208 -0.70 1.92 5.98
N LEU A 209 -1.30 1.84 4.79
CA LEU A 209 -1.34 2.89 3.77
C LEU A 209 -2.70 3.62 3.72
N THR A 210 -3.54 3.51 4.76
CA THR A 210 -4.87 4.14 4.78
C THR A 210 -4.74 5.65 4.48
N GLY A 211 -5.44 6.13 3.46
CA GLY A 211 -5.43 7.53 3.04
C GLY A 211 -4.09 8.04 2.47
N ALA A 212 -3.13 7.16 2.17
CA ALA A 212 -1.86 7.57 1.56
C ALA A 212 -2.03 7.96 0.08
N VAL A 213 -1.23 8.92 -0.39
CA VAL A 213 -1.22 9.35 -1.79
C VAL A 213 -0.04 8.70 -2.51
N LEU A 214 -0.30 7.70 -3.34
CA LEU A 214 0.67 6.94 -4.14
C LEU A 214 0.60 7.30 -5.64
N ALA A 215 0.03 8.46 -5.98
CA ALA A 215 -0.14 8.87 -7.37
C ALA A 215 1.22 8.89 -8.12
N GLY A 216 1.30 8.16 -9.24
CA GLY A 216 2.52 8.02 -10.03
C GLY A 216 3.66 7.23 -9.36
N ALA A 217 3.43 6.57 -8.22
CA ALA A 217 4.46 5.78 -7.55
C ALA A 217 4.87 4.54 -8.37
N ASN A 218 6.13 4.14 -8.28
CA ASN A 218 6.61 2.89 -8.87
C ASN A 218 6.56 1.78 -7.82
N LEU A 219 5.56 0.91 -7.90
CA LEU A 219 5.35 -0.26 -7.04
C LEU A 219 5.73 -1.58 -7.74
N ARG A 220 6.50 -1.53 -8.84
CA ARG A 220 6.85 -2.74 -9.60
C ARG A 220 7.52 -3.77 -8.69
N ASN A 221 7.06 -5.02 -8.75
CA ASN A 221 7.56 -6.13 -7.92
C ASN A 221 7.49 -5.89 -6.39
N ALA A 222 6.76 -4.88 -5.92
CA ALA A 222 6.60 -4.64 -4.49
C ALA A 222 5.68 -5.70 -3.87
N ASP A 223 5.92 -6.05 -2.61
CA ASP A 223 5.10 -7.02 -1.88
C ASP A 223 4.18 -6.32 -0.88
N LEU A 224 2.92 -6.13 -1.25
CA LEU A 224 1.89 -5.47 -0.45
C LEU A 224 0.93 -6.48 0.22
N GLN A 225 1.33 -7.74 0.40
CA GLN A 225 0.47 -8.73 1.04
C GLN A 225 -0.01 -8.25 2.41
N GLY A 226 -1.33 -8.19 2.61
CA GLY A 226 -1.94 -7.74 3.88
C GLY A 226 -1.88 -6.22 4.13
N ALA A 227 -1.34 -5.43 3.20
CA ALA A 227 -1.31 -3.98 3.34
C ALA A 227 -2.74 -3.39 3.37
N LYS A 228 -2.95 -2.40 4.24
CA LYS A 228 -4.21 -1.66 4.37
C LYS A 228 -4.21 -0.47 3.41
N LEU A 229 -5.07 -0.49 2.39
CA LEU A 229 -5.09 0.48 1.30
C LEU A 229 -6.37 1.33 1.28
N GLU A 230 -7.17 1.30 2.36
CA GLU A 230 -8.46 2.01 2.40
C GLU A 230 -8.26 3.51 2.15
N GLY A 231 -8.87 4.04 1.09
CA GLY A 231 -8.74 5.44 0.70
C GLY A 231 -7.37 5.85 0.17
N ALA A 232 -6.47 4.89 -0.14
CA ALA A 232 -5.21 5.20 -0.79
C ALA A 232 -5.41 5.59 -2.26
N ASP A 233 -4.73 6.65 -2.71
CA ASP A 233 -4.76 7.10 -4.10
C ASP A 233 -3.63 6.45 -4.90
N LEU A 234 -3.95 5.47 -5.74
CA LEU A 234 -3.02 4.76 -6.61
C LEU A 234 -3.01 5.28 -8.06
N ALA A 235 -3.58 6.46 -8.33
CA ALA A 235 -3.72 6.97 -9.70
C ALA A 235 -2.36 7.03 -10.43
N GLY A 236 -2.24 6.28 -11.53
CA GLY A 236 -1.02 6.24 -12.34
C GLY A 236 0.17 5.54 -11.67
N ALA A 237 -0.02 4.84 -10.56
CA ALA A 237 1.02 4.01 -9.97
C ALA A 237 1.34 2.81 -10.88
N ASP A 238 2.63 2.51 -11.08
CA ASP A 238 3.06 1.30 -11.79
C ASP A 238 3.11 0.13 -10.81
N THR A 239 2.08 -0.71 -10.82
CA THR A 239 1.96 -1.90 -9.96
C THR A 239 2.39 -3.20 -10.67
N THR A 240 3.12 -3.12 -11.79
CA THR A 240 3.51 -4.31 -12.57
C THR A 240 4.29 -5.31 -11.71
N GLY A 241 3.76 -6.52 -11.53
CA GLY A 241 4.39 -7.57 -10.72
C GLY A 241 4.27 -7.35 -9.21
N ALA A 242 3.55 -6.32 -8.75
CA ALA A 242 3.29 -6.12 -7.33
C ALA A 242 2.40 -7.25 -6.78
N ASN A 243 2.75 -7.79 -5.62
CA ASN A 243 1.94 -8.78 -4.91
C ASN A 243 0.96 -8.05 -3.97
N MET A 244 -0.29 -7.85 -4.41
CA MET A 244 -1.35 -7.23 -3.61
C MET A 244 -2.39 -8.25 -3.10
N ALA A 245 -2.08 -9.54 -3.17
CA ALA A 245 -3.05 -10.59 -2.85
C ALA A 245 -3.52 -10.51 -1.39
N ARG A 246 -4.84 -10.40 -1.18
CA ARG A 246 -5.47 -10.51 0.15
C ARG A 246 -6.09 -11.90 0.32
N SER A 247 -5.91 -12.53 1.47
CA SER A 247 -6.67 -13.73 1.84
C SER A 247 -8.02 -13.33 2.44
N ALA A 248 -9.05 -14.14 2.23
CA ALA A 248 -10.35 -14.03 2.91
C ALA A 248 -10.23 -13.93 4.44
N GLU A 249 -9.21 -14.57 5.02
CA GLU A 249 -8.93 -14.58 6.47
C GLU A 249 -8.46 -13.21 7.01
N ASN A 250 -8.06 -12.29 6.14
CA ASN A 250 -7.55 -10.97 6.52
C ASN A 250 -8.63 -9.87 6.45
N PHE A 251 -9.88 -10.22 6.16
CA PHE A 251 -10.99 -9.26 6.11
C PHE A 251 -11.65 -9.07 7.47
N SER A 252 -12.65 -8.20 7.54
CA SER A 252 -13.47 -8.03 8.74
C SER A 252 -14.09 -9.37 9.16
N LEU A 253 -14.37 -9.52 10.47
CA LEU A 253 -15.05 -10.70 11.00
C LEU A 253 -16.35 -10.99 10.24
N HIS A 254 -17.07 -9.95 9.82
CA HIS A 254 -18.27 -10.07 9.02
C HIS A 254 -18.05 -10.78 7.67
N ILE A 255 -17.01 -10.39 6.92
CA ILE A 255 -16.69 -11.03 5.63
C ILE A 255 -16.20 -12.47 5.86
N GLN A 256 -15.39 -12.69 6.89
CA GLN A 256 -14.94 -14.03 7.27
C GLN A 256 -16.13 -14.95 7.61
N GLU A 257 -17.06 -14.46 8.43
CA GLU A 257 -18.29 -15.18 8.80
C GLU A 257 -19.18 -15.42 7.58
N ALA A 258 -19.35 -14.45 6.69
CA ALA A 258 -20.14 -14.59 5.48
C ALA A 258 -19.57 -15.69 4.57
N LEU A 259 -18.25 -15.69 4.34
CA LEU A 259 -17.57 -16.71 3.53
C LEU A 259 -17.59 -18.09 4.21
N GLY A 260 -17.38 -18.16 5.54
CA GLY A 260 -17.45 -19.42 6.30
C GLY A 260 -18.86 -20.03 6.35
N ASN A 261 -19.88 -19.20 6.55
CA ASN A 261 -21.28 -19.61 6.49
C ASN A 261 -21.66 -20.08 5.10
N HIS A 262 -21.16 -19.42 4.06
CA HIS A 262 -21.41 -19.80 2.67
C HIS A 262 -20.73 -21.11 2.30
N TYR A 263 -19.48 -21.30 2.72
CA TYR A 263 -18.79 -22.56 2.56
C TYR A 263 -19.58 -23.71 3.21
N THR A 264 -20.10 -23.49 4.42
CA THR A 264 -20.95 -24.49 5.09
C THR A 264 -22.25 -24.74 4.34
N TRP A 265 -22.88 -23.68 3.83
CA TRP A 265 -24.09 -23.75 3.03
C TRP A 265 -23.92 -24.56 1.74
N ILE A 266 -22.86 -24.31 0.98
CA ILE A 266 -22.51 -25.10 -0.20
C ILE A 266 -22.29 -26.57 0.16
N ASN A 267 -21.44 -26.85 1.16
CA ASN A 267 -21.03 -28.22 1.49
C ASN A 267 -22.14 -29.06 2.14
N THR A 268 -23.20 -28.42 2.64
CA THR A 268 -24.35 -29.10 3.23
C THR A 268 -25.59 -29.07 2.34
N ASN A 269 -25.45 -28.65 1.07
CA ASN A 269 -26.56 -28.45 0.14
C ASN A 269 -27.69 -27.59 0.75
N GLY A 270 -27.30 -26.57 1.51
CA GLY A 270 -28.18 -25.62 2.17
C GLY A 270 -28.79 -26.04 3.50
N ALA A 271 -28.43 -27.20 4.05
CA ALA A 271 -28.95 -27.65 5.35
C ALA A 271 -28.41 -26.85 6.55
N MET A 272 -27.19 -26.31 6.43
CA MET A 272 -26.53 -25.50 7.47
C MET A 272 -25.86 -24.27 6.86
N GLY A 273 -25.55 -23.26 7.67
CA GLY A 273 -24.94 -22.02 7.18
C GLY A 273 -25.93 -21.13 6.42
N ALA A 274 -25.41 -20.17 5.67
CA ALA A 274 -26.21 -19.23 4.89
C ALA A 274 -25.46 -18.80 3.62
N ARG A 275 -26.20 -18.34 2.61
CA ARG A 275 -25.57 -17.73 1.42
C ARG A 275 -24.78 -16.48 1.83
N ALA A 276 -23.60 -16.26 1.25
CA ALA A 276 -22.81 -15.08 1.55
C ALA A 276 -23.56 -13.82 1.11
N ASP A 277 -23.65 -12.85 2.01
CA ASP A 277 -24.03 -11.47 1.72
C ASP A 277 -22.77 -10.61 1.86
N LEU A 278 -22.26 -10.16 0.72
CA LEU A 278 -21.07 -9.33 0.56
C LEU A 278 -21.44 -8.05 -0.21
N ASN A 279 -22.69 -7.60 -0.08
CA ASN A 279 -23.18 -6.41 -0.77
C ASN A 279 -22.38 -5.17 -0.35
N GLY A 280 -21.85 -4.43 -1.33
CA GLY A 280 -21.01 -3.26 -1.11
C GLY A 280 -19.66 -3.53 -0.44
N ALA A 281 -19.28 -4.80 -0.27
CA ALA A 281 -18.03 -5.15 0.41
C ALA A 281 -16.81 -4.71 -0.41
N ASP A 282 -15.78 -4.22 0.27
CA ASP A 282 -14.45 -4.07 -0.33
C ASP A 282 -13.75 -5.43 -0.33
N LEU A 283 -13.54 -5.96 -1.53
CA LEU A 283 -12.85 -7.20 -1.84
C LEU A 283 -11.75 -6.93 -2.89
N ALA A 284 -11.26 -5.69 -3.00
CA ALA A 284 -10.21 -5.33 -3.93
C ALA A 284 -8.98 -6.22 -3.72
N HIS A 285 -8.44 -6.78 -4.81
CA HIS A 285 -7.26 -7.65 -4.81
C HIS A 285 -7.37 -8.93 -3.95
N ILE A 286 -8.57 -9.34 -3.55
CA ILE A 286 -8.78 -10.61 -2.85
C ILE A 286 -8.37 -11.78 -3.73
N ASP A 287 -7.80 -12.82 -3.11
CA ASP A 287 -7.60 -14.11 -3.74
C ASP A 287 -8.73 -15.06 -3.34
N LEU A 288 -9.64 -15.28 -4.29
CA LEU A 288 -10.74 -16.23 -4.21
C LEU A 288 -10.63 -17.27 -5.33
N HIS A 289 -9.41 -17.61 -5.75
CA HIS A 289 -9.18 -18.64 -6.74
C HIS A 289 -9.85 -19.97 -6.35
N GLY A 290 -10.63 -20.54 -7.27
CA GLY A 290 -11.32 -21.81 -7.07
C GLY A 290 -12.46 -21.79 -6.04
N VAL A 291 -12.80 -20.64 -5.46
CA VAL A 291 -13.85 -20.54 -4.45
C VAL A 291 -15.23 -20.72 -5.09
N ASN A 292 -16.12 -21.41 -4.38
CA ASN A 292 -17.52 -21.49 -4.75
C ASN A 292 -18.34 -20.43 -4.00
N LEU A 293 -18.81 -19.43 -4.76
CA LEU A 293 -19.72 -18.36 -4.38
C LEU A 293 -21.10 -18.48 -5.06
N SER A 294 -21.47 -19.68 -5.50
CA SER A 294 -22.73 -19.88 -6.24
C SER A 294 -23.94 -19.44 -5.41
N GLY A 295 -24.77 -18.58 -5.97
CA GLY A 295 -25.96 -18.03 -5.29
C GLY A 295 -25.69 -16.97 -4.21
N ALA A 296 -24.42 -16.58 -3.98
CA ALA A 296 -24.06 -15.48 -3.09
C ALA A 296 -24.54 -14.12 -3.64
N SER A 297 -24.56 -13.10 -2.78
CA SER A 297 -24.86 -11.72 -3.14
C SER A 297 -23.62 -10.85 -2.93
N LEU A 298 -23.15 -10.23 -4.02
CA LEU A 298 -22.02 -9.30 -4.13
C LEU A 298 -22.48 -8.00 -4.82
N LYS A 299 -23.75 -7.61 -4.65
CA LYS A 299 -24.30 -6.41 -5.29
C LYS A 299 -23.49 -5.18 -4.89
N GLY A 300 -23.00 -4.41 -5.85
CA GLY A 300 -22.23 -3.20 -5.61
C GLY A 300 -20.86 -3.41 -4.94
N ALA A 301 -20.39 -4.66 -4.84
CA ALA A 301 -19.10 -4.96 -4.23
C ALA A 301 -17.94 -4.35 -5.06
N GLN A 302 -16.84 -4.02 -4.37
CA GLN A 302 -15.63 -3.50 -4.98
C GLN A 302 -14.61 -4.64 -5.10
N LEU A 303 -14.36 -5.11 -6.33
CA LEU A 303 -13.44 -6.20 -6.65
C LEU A 303 -12.33 -5.79 -7.64
N PRO A 304 -11.82 -4.54 -7.68
CA PRO A 304 -10.78 -4.21 -8.63
C PRO A 304 -9.54 -5.07 -8.39
N GLY A 305 -9.02 -5.69 -9.46
CA GLY A 305 -7.87 -6.58 -9.42
C GLY A 305 -8.04 -7.85 -8.58
N ALA A 306 -9.27 -8.25 -8.23
CA ALA A 306 -9.53 -9.50 -7.51
C ALA A 306 -9.12 -10.71 -8.36
N LYS A 307 -8.59 -11.76 -7.72
CA LYS A 307 -8.25 -13.04 -8.35
C LYS A 307 -9.37 -14.04 -8.14
N MET A 308 -10.10 -14.33 -9.21
CA MET A 308 -11.31 -15.14 -9.25
C MET A 308 -11.16 -16.33 -10.21
N ARG A 309 -9.93 -16.70 -10.58
CA ARG A 309 -9.66 -17.79 -11.53
C ARG A 309 -10.33 -19.08 -11.09
N ASP A 310 -10.94 -19.81 -12.03
CA ASP A 310 -11.60 -21.10 -11.78
C ASP A 310 -12.65 -21.10 -10.65
N SER A 311 -13.14 -19.91 -10.25
CA SER A 311 -14.17 -19.78 -9.22
C SER A 311 -15.57 -20.12 -9.77
N LEU A 312 -16.48 -20.50 -8.88
CA LEU A 312 -17.87 -20.80 -9.21
C LEU A 312 -18.78 -19.69 -8.68
N LEU A 313 -19.40 -18.94 -9.58
CA LEU A 313 -20.28 -17.81 -9.32
C LEU A 313 -21.68 -18.06 -9.94
N ILE A 314 -22.07 -19.32 -10.04
CA ILE A 314 -23.32 -19.74 -10.69
C ILE A 314 -24.50 -19.11 -9.96
N MET A 315 -25.42 -18.48 -10.71
CA MET A 315 -26.62 -17.83 -10.14
C MET A 315 -26.31 -16.76 -9.08
N CYS A 316 -25.11 -16.19 -9.09
CA CYS A 316 -24.69 -15.17 -8.15
C CYS A 316 -25.31 -13.80 -8.51
N GLU A 317 -25.58 -12.98 -7.50
CA GLU A 317 -25.99 -11.59 -7.67
C GLU A 317 -24.75 -10.68 -7.55
N ILE A 318 -24.29 -10.08 -8.63
CA ILE A 318 -23.09 -9.21 -8.67
C ILE A 318 -23.36 -7.94 -9.49
N SER A 319 -24.62 -7.50 -9.57
CA SER A 319 -24.98 -6.26 -10.26
C SER A 319 -24.32 -5.04 -9.63
N GLU A 320 -24.06 -4.02 -10.47
CA GLU A 320 -23.48 -2.73 -10.06
C GLU A 320 -22.09 -2.82 -9.41
N ALA A 321 -21.40 -3.96 -9.53
CA ALA A 321 -20.08 -4.17 -8.94
C ALA A 321 -18.95 -3.55 -9.77
N ASP A 322 -17.87 -3.14 -9.09
CA ASP A 322 -16.62 -2.72 -9.72
C ASP A 322 -15.69 -3.94 -9.84
N LEU A 323 -15.45 -4.39 -11.06
CA LEU A 323 -14.70 -5.61 -11.39
C LEU A 323 -13.48 -5.29 -12.28
N ARG A 324 -13.04 -4.02 -12.29
CA ARG A 324 -11.94 -3.56 -13.14
C ARG A 324 -10.65 -4.32 -12.87
N ASP A 325 -9.95 -4.73 -13.93
CA ASP A 325 -8.69 -5.47 -13.85
C ASP A 325 -8.75 -6.81 -13.07
N ALA A 326 -9.94 -7.30 -12.72
CA ALA A 326 -10.11 -8.58 -12.03
C ALA A 326 -9.84 -9.76 -12.97
N ASP A 327 -9.41 -10.90 -12.41
CA ASP A 327 -9.07 -12.10 -13.15
C ASP A 327 -10.06 -13.24 -12.91
N PHE A 328 -10.98 -13.40 -13.87
CA PHE A 328 -12.00 -14.45 -13.96
C PHE A 328 -11.63 -15.56 -14.95
N THR A 329 -10.34 -15.74 -15.29
CA THR A 329 -9.92 -16.80 -16.22
C THR A 329 -10.47 -18.16 -15.77
N GLY A 330 -11.22 -18.83 -16.64
CA GLY A 330 -11.84 -20.14 -16.36
C GLY A 330 -12.98 -20.14 -15.34
N ALA A 331 -13.40 -18.98 -14.81
CA ALA A 331 -14.50 -18.91 -13.85
C ALA A 331 -15.86 -19.25 -14.48
N ILE A 332 -16.79 -19.75 -13.67
CA ILE A 332 -18.15 -20.12 -14.11
C ILE A 332 -19.17 -19.18 -13.47
N LEU A 333 -19.69 -18.26 -14.26
CA LEU A 333 -20.68 -17.23 -13.92
C LEU A 333 -22.06 -17.51 -14.56
N ASP A 334 -22.32 -18.75 -14.97
CA ASP A 334 -23.56 -19.09 -15.67
C ASP A 334 -24.80 -18.71 -14.83
N GLY A 335 -25.77 -18.07 -15.47
CA GLY A 335 -27.01 -17.61 -14.84
C GLY A 335 -26.86 -16.46 -13.83
N ALA A 336 -25.67 -15.90 -13.65
CA ALA A 336 -25.43 -14.79 -12.73
C ALA A 336 -26.11 -13.49 -13.19
N ASN A 337 -26.47 -12.63 -12.23
CA ASN A 337 -26.92 -11.27 -12.50
C ASN A 337 -25.74 -10.31 -12.35
N LEU A 338 -25.21 -9.83 -13.47
CA LEU A 338 -24.03 -8.96 -13.57
C LEU A 338 -24.40 -7.53 -14.01
N ARG A 339 -25.69 -7.21 -14.11
CA ARG A 339 -26.21 -5.95 -14.69
C ARG A 339 -25.44 -4.73 -14.20
N GLY A 340 -24.98 -3.91 -15.15
CA GLY A 340 -24.35 -2.61 -14.89
C GLY A 340 -22.96 -2.66 -14.25
N SER A 341 -22.36 -3.85 -14.09
CA SER A 341 -21.03 -3.99 -13.51
C SER A 341 -19.91 -3.58 -14.48
N ASP A 342 -18.78 -3.15 -13.94
CA ASP A 342 -17.64 -2.62 -14.70
C ASP A 342 -16.49 -3.64 -14.75
N PHE A 343 -16.31 -4.30 -15.90
CA PHE A 343 -15.22 -5.24 -16.19
C PHE A 343 -14.10 -4.61 -17.01
N SER A 344 -13.95 -3.28 -17.02
CA SER A 344 -12.90 -2.64 -17.84
C SER A 344 -11.51 -3.18 -17.45
N GLY A 345 -10.72 -3.63 -18.43
CA GLY A 345 -9.41 -4.25 -18.23
C GLY A 345 -9.42 -5.67 -17.62
N ALA A 346 -10.58 -6.22 -17.26
CA ALA A 346 -10.68 -7.54 -16.65
C ALA A 346 -10.30 -8.67 -17.62
N ARG A 347 -9.89 -9.82 -17.06
CA ARG A 347 -9.60 -11.05 -17.79
C ARG A 347 -10.68 -12.09 -17.55
N LEU A 348 -11.37 -12.50 -18.60
CA LEU A 348 -12.44 -13.51 -18.59
C LEU A 348 -12.14 -14.65 -19.59
N ASP A 349 -10.86 -14.92 -19.86
CA ASP A 349 -10.45 -15.92 -20.84
C ASP A 349 -11.02 -17.29 -20.47
N GLY A 350 -11.78 -17.90 -21.39
CA GLY A 350 -12.43 -19.19 -21.17
C GLY A 350 -13.52 -19.22 -20.10
N ALA A 351 -13.95 -18.07 -19.57
CA ALA A 351 -15.01 -18.00 -18.57
C ALA A 351 -16.36 -18.47 -19.14
N GLY A 352 -17.15 -19.18 -18.34
CA GLY A 352 -18.54 -19.54 -18.64
C GLY A 352 -19.48 -18.46 -18.13
N ILE A 353 -20.23 -17.81 -19.01
CA ILE A 353 -21.15 -16.71 -18.69
C ILE A 353 -22.43 -16.87 -19.50
N GLY A 354 -22.95 -18.10 -19.53
CA GLY A 354 -24.11 -18.48 -20.33
C GLY A 354 -25.38 -18.68 -19.50
N TRP A 355 -26.33 -19.43 -20.06
CA TRP A 355 -27.48 -19.91 -19.30
C TRP A 355 -27.16 -21.11 -18.41
N VAL A 356 -28.03 -21.35 -17.43
CA VAL A 356 -28.11 -22.62 -16.71
C VAL A 356 -29.47 -23.29 -16.92
N ASP A 357 -29.48 -24.62 -16.92
CA ASP A 357 -30.73 -25.39 -16.89
C ASP A 357 -31.43 -25.21 -15.54
N ILE A 358 -32.68 -24.76 -15.57
CA ILE A 358 -33.53 -24.77 -14.38
C ILE A 358 -33.93 -26.22 -14.11
N LYS A 359 -33.56 -26.73 -12.94
CA LYS A 359 -33.88 -28.10 -12.50
C LYS A 359 -35.09 -28.12 -11.56
N GLY A 360 -35.91 -29.15 -11.68
CA GLY A 360 -37.02 -29.43 -10.76
C GLY A 360 -36.53 -29.95 -9.41
N PRO A 361 -37.43 -30.14 -8.42
CA PRO A 361 -37.08 -30.69 -7.11
C PRO A 361 -36.46 -32.09 -7.15
N ASP A 362 -36.65 -32.82 -8.25
CA ASP A 362 -36.08 -34.14 -8.52
C ASP A 362 -34.70 -34.09 -9.19
N GLY A 363 -34.15 -32.88 -9.38
CA GLY A 363 -32.86 -32.65 -10.02
C GLY A 363 -32.85 -32.74 -11.55
N LYS A 364 -34.01 -32.98 -12.19
CA LYS A 364 -34.11 -33.09 -13.65
C LYS A 364 -34.30 -31.72 -14.32
N PRO A 365 -33.76 -31.49 -15.53
CA PRO A 365 -34.00 -30.27 -16.28
C PRO A 365 -35.50 -30.08 -16.55
N THR A 366 -35.99 -28.86 -16.33
CA THR A 366 -37.37 -28.46 -16.63
C THR A 366 -37.57 -28.09 -18.10
N GLY A 367 -36.49 -28.02 -18.88
CA GLY A 367 -36.48 -27.46 -20.24
C GLY A 367 -36.49 -25.93 -20.27
N ARG A 368 -36.55 -25.26 -19.12
CA ARG A 368 -36.39 -23.80 -19.01
C ARG A 368 -34.92 -23.45 -18.74
N LEU A 369 -34.47 -22.39 -19.40
CA LEU A 369 -33.11 -21.86 -19.29
C LEU A 369 -33.13 -20.55 -18.51
N TRP A 370 -32.12 -20.34 -17.68
CA TRP A 370 -31.90 -19.08 -16.96
C TRP A 370 -30.61 -18.43 -17.47
N ALA A 371 -30.74 -17.36 -18.25
CA ALA A 371 -29.61 -16.66 -18.84
C ALA A 371 -28.84 -15.80 -17.83
N ALA A 372 -27.52 -15.71 -17.98
CA ALA A 372 -26.75 -14.66 -17.33
C ALA A 372 -27.20 -13.27 -17.83
N ASN A 373 -27.36 -12.33 -16.91
CA ASN A 373 -27.83 -10.98 -17.20
C ASN A 373 -26.69 -9.97 -17.11
N LEU A 374 -26.26 -9.44 -18.24
CA LEU A 374 -25.13 -8.50 -18.34
C LEU A 374 -25.55 -7.13 -18.87
N ILE A 375 -26.84 -6.79 -18.86
CA ILE A 375 -27.34 -5.54 -19.44
C ILE A 375 -26.51 -4.35 -18.93
N GLY A 376 -25.97 -3.57 -19.86
CA GLY A 376 -25.23 -2.35 -19.57
C GLY A 376 -23.85 -2.55 -18.92
N CYS A 377 -23.30 -3.77 -18.89
CA CYS A 377 -21.93 -3.99 -18.42
C CYS A 377 -20.89 -3.28 -19.32
N LYS A 378 -19.77 -2.89 -18.71
CA LYS A 378 -18.61 -2.36 -19.44
C LYS A 378 -17.52 -3.42 -19.52
N PHE A 379 -17.00 -3.66 -20.70
CA PHE A 379 -15.90 -4.58 -21.00
C PHE A 379 -14.77 -3.83 -21.73
N VAL A 380 -14.59 -2.54 -21.47
CA VAL A 380 -13.64 -1.71 -22.20
C VAL A 380 -12.22 -2.27 -22.00
N ASN A 381 -11.53 -2.60 -23.10
CA ASN A 381 -10.22 -3.26 -23.09
C ASN A 381 -10.13 -4.58 -22.29
N ALA A 382 -11.27 -5.23 -22.02
CA ALA A 382 -11.29 -6.53 -21.35
C ALA A 382 -10.88 -7.66 -22.29
N SER A 383 -10.33 -8.74 -21.73
CA SER A 383 -10.05 -9.98 -22.46
C SER A 383 -11.15 -10.99 -22.20
N LEU A 384 -11.81 -11.48 -23.25
CA LEU A 384 -12.85 -12.51 -23.25
C LEU A 384 -12.49 -13.65 -24.21
N VAL A 385 -11.19 -13.94 -24.37
CA VAL A 385 -10.71 -14.92 -25.34
C VAL A 385 -11.30 -16.29 -25.03
N ARG A 386 -12.04 -16.87 -25.98
CA ARG A 386 -12.77 -18.15 -25.84
C ARG A 386 -13.77 -18.19 -24.67
N ALA A 387 -14.24 -17.05 -24.18
CA ALA A 387 -15.31 -17.00 -23.21
C ALA A 387 -16.61 -17.57 -23.82
N ASN A 388 -17.40 -18.27 -23.02
CA ASN A 388 -18.70 -18.81 -23.43
C ASN A 388 -19.82 -17.90 -22.92
N LEU A 389 -20.33 -17.05 -23.79
CA LEU A 389 -21.43 -16.09 -23.54
C LEU A 389 -22.75 -16.59 -24.16
N ARG A 390 -22.88 -17.89 -24.40
CA ARG A 390 -24.05 -18.46 -25.10
C ARG A 390 -25.35 -18.12 -24.38
N GLY A 391 -26.31 -17.56 -25.10
CA GLY A 391 -27.64 -17.25 -24.56
C GLY A 391 -27.65 -16.11 -23.54
N ALA A 392 -26.53 -15.45 -23.31
CA ALA A 392 -26.42 -14.38 -22.33
C ALA A 392 -27.13 -13.11 -22.81
N ASN A 393 -27.60 -12.29 -21.85
CA ASN A 393 -28.19 -11.00 -22.17
C ASN A 393 -27.15 -9.88 -22.09
N LEU A 394 -26.61 -9.48 -23.24
CA LEU A 394 -25.52 -8.52 -23.42
C LEU A 394 -26.04 -7.14 -23.89
N ALA A 395 -27.33 -6.86 -23.72
CA ALA A 395 -27.92 -5.65 -24.28
C ALA A 395 -27.29 -4.37 -23.70
N GLY A 396 -26.89 -3.44 -24.57
CA GLY A 396 -26.26 -2.18 -24.18
C GLY A 396 -24.85 -2.31 -23.58
N CYS A 397 -24.21 -3.48 -23.68
CA CYS A 397 -22.83 -3.65 -23.21
C CYS A 397 -21.83 -2.82 -24.03
N ASP A 398 -20.73 -2.40 -23.39
CA ASP A 398 -19.63 -1.70 -24.06
C ASP A 398 -18.39 -2.60 -24.16
N PHE A 399 -18.13 -3.16 -25.34
CA PHE A 399 -16.94 -3.97 -25.65
C PHE A 399 -15.84 -3.17 -26.36
N SER A 400 -15.80 -1.84 -26.21
CA SER A 400 -14.80 -1.03 -26.91
C SER A 400 -13.38 -1.47 -26.58
N GLY A 401 -12.59 -1.81 -27.61
CA GLY A 401 -11.21 -2.32 -27.45
C GLY A 401 -11.08 -3.71 -26.82
N ALA A 402 -12.17 -4.43 -26.56
CA ALA A 402 -12.13 -5.75 -25.95
C ALA A 402 -11.60 -6.83 -26.91
N ASP A 403 -10.96 -7.87 -26.38
CA ASP A 403 -10.56 -9.05 -27.14
C ASP A 403 -11.55 -10.20 -26.95
N LEU A 404 -12.35 -10.49 -27.98
CA LEU A 404 -13.32 -11.58 -28.00
C LEU A 404 -12.86 -12.73 -28.93
N THR A 405 -11.55 -12.88 -29.17
CA THR A 405 -11.03 -13.93 -30.05
C THR A 405 -11.56 -15.31 -29.65
N GLY A 406 -12.26 -15.98 -30.57
CA GLY A 406 -12.83 -17.31 -30.33
C GLY A 406 -13.97 -17.38 -29.31
N ALA A 407 -14.52 -16.25 -28.85
CA ALA A 407 -15.64 -16.23 -27.91
C ALA A 407 -16.91 -16.82 -28.54
N ILE A 408 -17.79 -17.42 -27.72
CA ILE A 408 -19.04 -18.04 -28.17
C ILE A 408 -20.20 -17.15 -27.72
N LEU A 409 -20.88 -16.50 -28.67
CA LEU A 409 -22.02 -15.61 -28.43
C LEU A 409 -23.30 -16.12 -29.11
N THR A 410 -23.35 -17.39 -29.52
CA THR A 410 -24.55 -17.99 -30.11
C THR A 410 -25.74 -17.80 -29.17
N ASP A 411 -26.91 -17.49 -29.72
CA ASP A 411 -28.16 -17.24 -28.97
C ASP A 411 -28.11 -16.04 -28.00
N ALA A 412 -27.00 -15.28 -27.93
CA ALA A 412 -26.88 -14.13 -27.03
C ALA A 412 -27.66 -12.91 -27.55
N ASN A 413 -28.26 -12.15 -26.64
CA ASN A 413 -28.88 -10.87 -26.98
C ASN A 413 -27.84 -9.75 -26.97
N ILE A 414 -27.42 -9.30 -28.14
CA ILE A 414 -26.42 -8.24 -28.32
C ILE A 414 -27.02 -6.87 -28.72
N ARG A 415 -28.33 -6.66 -28.50
CA ARG A 415 -28.99 -5.40 -28.90
C ARG A 415 -28.30 -4.19 -28.26
N ASP A 416 -28.03 -3.16 -29.05
CA ASP A 416 -27.40 -1.91 -28.60
C ASP A 416 -25.97 -2.07 -28.03
N ALA A 417 -25.34 -3.25 -28.17
CA ALA A 417 -23.97 -3.47 -27.73
C ALA A 417 -22.96 -2.75 -28.63
N LYS A 418 -21.92 -2.16 -28.03
CA LYS A 418 -20.85 -1.44 -28.73
C LYS A 418 -19.63 -2.34 -28.89
N PHE A 419 -19.12 -2.45 -30.12
CA PHE A 419 -17.93 -3.26 -30.43
C PHE A 419 -16.79 -2.41 -31.05
N THR A 420 -16.74 -1.11 -30.77
CA THR A 420 -15.77 -0.19 -31.37
C THR A 420 -14.34 -0.64 -31.09
N GLY A 421 -13.61 -1.06 -32.11
CA GLY A 421 -12.23 -1.54 -31.96
C GLY A 421 -12.09 -2.89 -31.25
N ALA A 422 -13.18 -3.64 -31.05
CA ALA A 422 -13.13 -4.98 -30.48
C ALA A 422 -12.51 -5.99 -31.47
N ASN A 423 -11.72 -6.93 -30.98
CA ASN A 423 -11.21 -8.05 -31.78
C ASN A 423 -12.19 -9.23 -31.72
N LEU A 424 -12.86 -9.52 -32.84
CA LEU A 424 -13.86 -10.59 -32.96
C LEU A 424 -13.34 -11.81 -33.74
N THR A 425 -12.02 -11.95 -33.89
CA THR A 425 -11.42 -13.02 -34.72
C THR A 425 -11.88 -14.41 -34.26
N GLY A 426 -12.59 -15.13 -35.11
CA GLY A 426 -13.09 -16.48 -34.81
C GLY A 426 -14.21 -16.54 -33.76
N ALA A 427 -14.80 -15.41 -33.37
CA ALA A 427 -15.96 -15.40 -32.48
C ALA A 427 -17.21 -15.96 -33.17
N SER A 428 -18.01 -16.74 -32.43
CA SER A 428 -19.30 -17.26 -32.91
C SER A 428 -20.42 -16.29 -32.55
N LEU A 429 -20.81 -15.43 -33.48
CA LEU A 429 -21.84 -14.41 -33.25
C LEU A 429 -23.27 -14.99 -33.32
N PRO A 430 -24.26 -14.35 -32.68
CA PRO A 430 -25.66 -14.70 -32.87
C PRO A 430 -26.09 -14.44 -34.33
N PRO A 431 -27.20 -15.04 -34.80
CA PRO A 431 -27.75 -14.76 -36.13
C PRO A 431 -27.95 -13.26 -36.31
N ALA A 432 -27.79 -12.78 -37.55
CA ALA A 432 -28.15 -11.40 -37.86
C ALA A 432 -29.64 -11.18 -37.48
N PRO A 433 -29.99 -10.05 -36.85
CA PRO A 433 -31.38 -9.74 -36.56
C PRO A 433 -32.18 -9.75 -37.87
N ASP A 434 -33.40 -10.29 -37.82
CA ASP A 434 -34.31 -10.27 -38.96
C ASP A 434 -34.55 -8.78 -39.33
N PRO A 435 -34.58 -8.40 -40.62
CA PRO A 435 -34.75 -6.99 -41.02
C PRO A 435 -36.06 -6.34 -40.52
N ASP A 436 -37.00 -7.15 -40.02
CA ASP A 436 -38.35 -6.77 -39.62
C ASP A 436 -38.57 -6.74 -38.08
N ASP A 437 -37.54 -6.98 -37.26
CA ASP A 437 -37.62 -7.03 -35.77
C ASP A 437 -36.91 -5.86 -35.04
#